data_AF-A0AA40EMP2-F1
#
_entry.id   AF-A0AA40EMP2-F1
#
_cell.length_a   1.000
_cell.length_b   1.000
_cell.length_c   1.000
_cell.angle_alpha   90.00
_cell.angle_beta   90.00
_cell.angle_gamma   90.00
#
_symmetry.space_group_name_H-M   'P 1'
#
loop_
_entity.id
_entity.type
_entity.pdbx_description
1 polymer ?
#
loop_
_entity_poly.entity_id
_entity_poly.type
_entity_poly.pdbx_seq_one_letter_code
_entity_poly.pdbx_strand_id
1 'polypeptide(L)'
;MLIGREQAGIRASKSFPAPVNGLTDDPISTSGDVHLYADPATHHESHPVLFADCEGLGGGESAPRAKEYQGNSKSARRKIQQKIRWAKDSMTSSRGFAVKRLFPRILYTFSDVIVFVIQEARTFQSDVLVNLVEWAYFSIEKAVNQPVLPHLIIALNRTDNAIDEEQWDTGIATDKLLGAHKDITQVPELISIVQGLRRTGRNVKSAKELLECFYRSITVVRIPTKGRYMQIDDQIGKLYAAIREKGTNSHTEKKSVRMALNAEKLHQFMNAAYDHFSANLNQPFDFVKEALLLNPMPHDFQGHMLHLILAVRNGASHVGGSRTELRLLEKVKPLLASCMTLIITRNNLTGKIKDLLDGTFRKPARMAFEELCDKWLPCGFESKGQICCNVRYAHVKGHQASSGKIFQKGEYQPRVTDDQFEEWFKGIGTELEKMMDELPRVGSEKENAWGKHLQRIERFYEDNSRFSENISHGTCFCCINNVPEHVLPCGHVLCTECITALGGQMERDILFIKYCPFHRQKHNWERNPVQIRFKPECAGIRALCLDGGGVRGLVELIMLEELQKQLNNIPVQNFFDLIVGTRHCCSRPRS
;
A
#
# COMPACT_ATOMS: atom_id res chain seq x y z
N MET A 1 -13.87 39.30 -20.41
CA MET A 1 -13.38 38.12 -21.16
C MET A 1 -12.07 37.69 -20.54
N LEU A 2 -12.08 36.62 -19.74
CA LEU A 2 -10.85 35.89 -19.38
C LEU A 2 -10.42 35.16 -20.66
N ILE A 3 -9.33 35.61 -21.27
CA ILE A 3 -8.84 35.03 -22.51
C ILE A 3 -8.34 33.62 -22.19
N GLY A 4 -8.95 32.64 -22.84
CA GLY A 4 -8.73 31.23 -22.58
C GLY A 4 -7.31 30.79 -22.91
N ARG A 5 -6.59 30.35 -21.88
CA ARG A 5 -5.49 29.39 -22.04
C ARG A 5 -5.97 27.98 -22.43
N GLU A 6 -7.28 27.76 -22.54
CA GLU A 6 -7.90 26.46 -22.81
C GLU A 6 -8.28 26.18 -24.28
N GLN A 7 -8.29 27.16 -25.19
CA GLN A 7 -8.91 26.95 -26.51
C GLN A 7 -7.97 26.64 -27.68
N ALA A 8 -6.65 26.60 -27.48
CA ALA A 8 -5.72 26.34 -28.59
C ALA A 8 -5.45 24.84 -28.87
N GLY A 9 -6.10 23.89 -28.18
CA GLY A 9 -5.82 22.46 -28.38
C GLY A 9 -6.97 21.45 -28.24
N ILE A 10 -8.16 21.86 -27.81
CA ILE A 10 -9.23 20.89 -27.50
C ILE A 10 -10.19 20.75 -28.69
N ARG A 11 -9.97 19.71 -29.51
CA ARG A 11 -11.06 19.10 -30.29
C ARG A 11 -12.16 18.72 -29.29
N ALA A 12 -13.37 19.25 -29.49
CA ALA A 12 -14.54 18.97 -28.67
C ALA A 12 -14.77 17.47 -28.43
N SER A 13 -14.68 16.99 -27.18
CA SER A 13 -15.54 15.93 -26.61
C SER A 13 -15.15 15.64 -25.14
N LYS A 14 -16.18 15.47 -24.28
CA LYS A 14 -16.19 15.21 -22.82
C LYS A 14 -16.18 16.46 -21.91
N SER A 15 -17.34 16.74 -21.32
CA SER A 15 -17.48 17.63 -20.16
C SER A 15 -16.80 16.98 -18.96
N PHE A 16 -15.71 17.58 -18.46
CA PHE A 16 -15.13 17.16 -17.19
C PHE A 16 -16.05 17.62 -16.04
N PRO A 17 -16.26 16.79 -15.00
CA PRO A 17 -16.93 17.24 -13.80
C PRO A 17 -16.08 18.33 -13.13
N ALA A 18 -16.71 19.40 -12.68
CA ALA A 18 -16.07 20.52 -12.00
C ALA A 18 -16.73 20.73 -10.63
N PRO A 19 -16.01 21.28 -9.63
CA PRO A 19 -16.58 21.62 -8.34
C PRO A 19 -17.68 22.68 -8.48
N VAL A 20 -18.65 22.65 -7.56
CA VAL A 20 -19.74 23.63 -7.52
C VAL A 20 -19.23 24.91 -6.87
N ASN A 21 -19.29 26.02 -7.60
CA ASN A 21 -18.88 27.32 -7.07
C ASN A 21 -19.85 27.80 -5.99
N GLY A 22 -19.30 28.34 -4.90
CA GLY A 22 -20.10 28.97 -3.84
C GLY A 22 -20.75 30.26 -4.30
N LEU A 23 -21.97 30.52 -3.80
CA LEU A 23 -22.67 31.79 -4.00
C LEU A 23 -22.07 32.85 -3.07
N THR A 24 -21.88 34.07 -3.56
CA THR A 24 -21.48 35.21 -2.73
C THR A 24 -22.55 35.50 -1.66
N ASP A 25 -22.11 35.68 -0.42
CA ASP A 25 -22.93 36.00 0.77
C ASP A 25 -23.92 34.91 1.22
N ASP A 26 -23.67 33.66 0.85
CA ASP A 26 -24.44 32.51 1.33
C ASP A 26 -23.87 31.91 2.63
N PRO A 27 -24.64 31.80 3.72
CA PRO A 27 -24.19 31.17 4.96
C PRO A 27 -24.07 29.64 4.88
N ILE A 28 -24.54 29.00 3.80
CA ILE A 28 -24.56 27.54 3.65
C ILE A 28 -23.29 27.05 2.94
N SER A 29 -22.63 26.04 3.52
CA SER A 29 -21.46 25.39 2.93
C SER A 29 -21.77 24.86 1.52
N THR A 30 -20.91 25.14 0.54
CA THR A 30 -21.16 24.77 -0.85
C THR A 30 -20.73 23.33 -1.15
N SER A 31 -19.51 22.96 -0.79
CA SER A 31 -18.97 21.60 -0.99
C SER A 31 -19.35 20.68 0.17
N GLY A 32 -19.68 19.44 -0.16
CA GLY A 32 -19.95 18.40 0.83
C GLY A 32 -19.14 17.16 0.59
N ASP A 33 -18.77 16.48 1.67
CA ASP A 33 -17.94 15.28 1.63
C ASP A 33 -16.56 15.56 0.98
N VAL A 34 -15.97 14.56 0.32
CA VAL A 34 -14.72 14.69 -0.44
C VAL A 34 -14.99 14.25 -1.88
N HIS A 35 -14.56 15.07 -2.84
CA HIS A 35 -14.75 14.83 -4.25
C HIS A 35 -13.42 14.89 -4.99
N LEU A 36 -13.21 13.95 -5.92
CA LEU A 36 -11.99 13.88 -6.72
C LEU A 36 -12.30 14.26 -8.17
N TYR A 37 -11.57 15.22 -8.70
CA TYR A 37 -11.69 15.72 -10.07
C TYR A 37 -10.40 15.49 -10.83
N ALA A 38 -10.50 15.00 -12.06
CA ALA A 38 -9.35 14.88 -12.95
C ALA A 38 -9.06 16.23 -13.58
N ASP A 39 -7.79 16.64 -13.59
CA ASP A 39 -7.35 17.82 -14.30
C ASP A 39 -7.44 17.60 -15.82
N PRO A 40 -8.25 18.40 -16.56
CA PRO A 40 -8.39 18.25 -18.00
C PRO A 40 -7.06 18.38 -18.75
N ALA A 41 -6.12 19.19 -18.26
CA ALA A 41 -4.85 19.43 -18.94
C ALA A 41 -3.90 18.22 -18.85
N THR A 42 -3.90 17.50 -17.72
CA THR A 42 -2.95 16.41 -17.47
C THR A 42 -3.57 15.01 -17.48
N HIS A 43 -4.90 14.85 -17.64
CA HIS A 43 -5.56 13.55 -17.54
C HIS A 43 -5.07 12.47 -18.54
N HIS A 44 -4.49 12.89 -19.67
CA HIS A 44 -3.89 11.99 -20.67
C HIS A 44 -2.41 11.68 -20.41
N GLU A 45 -1.76 12.42 -19.52
CA GLU A 45 -0.35 12.24 -19.19
C GLU A 45 -0.14 10.93 -18.40
N SER A 46 1.10 10.45 -18.36
CA SER A 46 1.47 9.28 -17.55
C SER A 46 1.33 9.52 -16.04
N HIS A 47 1.27 10.79 -15.62
CA HIS A 47 1.14 11.21 -14.22
C HIS A 47 0.06 12.31 -14.13
N PRO A 48 -1.23 11.95 -14.22
CA PRO A 48 -2.31 12.92 -14.22
C PRO A 48 -2.48 13.57 -12.85
N VAL A 49 -2.83 14.87 -12.83
CA VAL A 49 -3.17 15.59 -11.61
C VAL A 49 -4.63 15.33 -11.24
N LEU A 50 -4.86 15.01 -9.98
CA LEU A 50 -6.19 14.83 -9.40
C LEU A 50 -6.40 15.86 -8.30
N PHE A 51 -7.48 16.62 -8.38
CA PHE A 51 -7.86 17.60 -7.36
C PHE A 51 -8.88 17.00 -6.41
N ALA A 52 -8.52 16.93 -5.12
CA ALA A 52 -9.45 16.60 -4.06
C ALA A 52 -10.06 17.88 -3.50
N ASP A 53 -11.35 18.10 -3.75
CA ASP A 53 -12.13 19.15 -3.08
C ASP A 53 -12.74 18.55 -1.81
N CYS A 54 -12.50 19.19 -0.68
CA CYS A 54 -13.04 18.76 0.60
C CYS A 54 -13.80 19.89 1.27
N GLU A 55 -14.78 19.51 2.08
CA GLU A 55 -15.49 20.47 2.90
C GLU A 55 -14.54 21.25 3.83
N GLY A 56 -14.70 22.58 3.86
CA GLY A 56 -13.89 23.47 4.68
C GLY A 56 -14.05 23.23 6.18
N LEU A 57 -12.99 23.52 6.94
CA LEU A 57 -12.89 23.29 8.40
C LEU A 57 -13.94 24.04 9.25
N GLY A 58 -14.63 25.03 8.66
CA GLY A 58 -15.72 25.80 9.25
C GLY A 58 -17.13 25.45 8.73
N GLY A 59 -17.30 24.35 7.98
CA GLY A 59 -18.62 23.91 7.51
C GLY A 59 -19.56 23.61 8.68
N GLY A 60 -20.69 24.32 8.74
CA GLY A 60 -21.75 24.05 9.71
C GLY A 60 -22.48 22.72 9.45
N GLU A 61 -23.37 22.31 10.36
CA GLU A 61 -24.14 21.05 10.24
C GLU A 61 -25.23 21.09 9.15
N SER A 62 -25.47 22.24 8.52
CA SER A 62 -26.42 22.40 7.41
C SER A 62 -26.00 21.58 6.18
N ALA A 63 -26.97 20.96 5.50
CA ALA A 63 -26.70 20.22 4.27
C ALA A 63 -26.05 21.15 3.22
N PRO A 64 -25.00 20.67 2.52
CA PRO A 64 -24.27 21.50 1.58
C PRO A 64 -25.00 21.57 0.24
N ARG A 65 -24.90 22.68 -0.48
CA ARG A 65 -25.59 22.84 -1.78
C ARG A 65 -25.22 21.76 -2.80
N ALA A 66 -23.98 21.27 -2.79
CA ALA A 66 -23.56 20.19 -3.68
C ALA A 66 -24.38 18.89 -3.54
N LYS A 67 -24.97 18.61 -2.35
CA LYS A 67 -25.85 17.44 -2.16
C LYS A 67 -27.22 17.59 -2.83
N GLU A 68 -27.72 18.82 -2.99
CA GLU A 68 -28.97 19.09 -3.72
C GLU A 68 -28.81 18.86 -5.23
N TYR A 69 -27.65 19.23 -5.79
CA TYR A 69 -27.35 19.01 -7.21
C TYR A 69 -27.06 17.53 -7.57
N GLN A 70 -26.50 16.75 -6.63
CA GLN A 70 -26.22 15.33 -6.85
C GLN A 70 -27.47 14.43 -6.85
N GLY A 71 -28.60 14.90 -6.30
CA GLY A 71 -29.87 14.17 -6.28
C GLY A 71 -30.43 13.81 -7.67
N ASN A 72 -30.00 14.50 -8.73
CA ASN A 72 -30.51 14.31 -10.10
C ASN A 72 -29.64 13.42 -11.00
N SER A 73 -28.47 12.95 -10.55
CA SER A 73 -27.62 12.07 -11.38
C SER A 73 -28.03 10.60 -11.23
N LYS A 74 -28.81 10.09 -12.20
CA LYS A 74 -29.21 8.67 -12.33
C LYS A 74 -28.07 7.72 -12.70
N SER A 75 -26.82 8.03 -12.36
CA SER A 75 -25.71 7.10 -12.55
C SER A 75 -25.57 6.23 -11.30
N ALA A 76 -26.07 5.00 -11.39
CA ALA A 76 -25.98 3.97 -10.37
C ALA A 76 -24.52 3.52 -10.17
N ARG A 77 -23.66 4.39 -9.61
CA ARG A 77 -22.43 3.93 -8.98
C ARG A 77 -22.85 3.15 -7.74
N ARG A 78 -22.46 1.88 -7.66
CA ARG A 78 -22.72 0.98 -6.54
C ARG A 78 -22.21 1.65 -5.27
N LYS A 79 -23.09 2.31 -4.51
CA LYS A 79 -22.74 2.98 -3.24
C LYS A 79 -22.36 1.88 -2.26
N ILE A 80 -21.06 1.71 -2.03
CA ILE A 80 -20.57 0.89 -0.92
C ILE A 80 -20.86 1.70 0.34
N GLN A 81 -21.91 1.32 1.04
CA GLN A 81 -22.22 1.89 2.35
C GLN A 81 -21.45 1.11 3.39
N GLN A 82 -20.60 1.80 4.13
CA GLN A 82 -19.84 1.22 5.21
C GLN A 82 -20.13 1.95 6.51
N LYS A 83 -20.34 1.17 7.57
CA LYS A 83 -20.68 1.72 8.87
C LYS A 83 -19.42 2.22 9.57
N ILE A 84 -19.44 3.49 9.98
CA ILE A 84 -18.44 4.06 10.88
C ILE A 84 -18.67 3.49 12.29
N ARG A 85 -17.69 2.79 12.85
CA ARG A 85 -17.84 2.04 14.12
C ARG A 85 -17.71 2.90 15.37
N TRP A 86 -16.99 4.01 15.28
CA TRP A 86 -16.77 4.94 16.38
C TRP A 86 -17.84 6.02 16.49
N ALA A 87 -18.70 6.19 15.48
CA ALA A 87 -19.86 7.08 15.51
C ALA A 87 -20.97 6.45 16.37
N LYS A 88 -20.89 6.62 17.69
CA LYS A 88 -21.79 5.98 18.67
C LYS A 88 -22.73 6.96 19.35
N ASP A 89 -22.39 8.24 19.34
CA ASP A 89 -23.11 9.32 20.00
C ASP A 89 -23.37 10.48 19.02
N SER A 90 -24.16 11.46 19.43
CA SER A 90 -24.54 12.61 18.60
C SER A 90 -23.35 13.48 18.18
N MET A 91 -22.31 13.58 19.01
CA MET A 91 -21.11 14.36 18.69
C MET A 91 -20.24 13.60 17.67
N THR A 92 -19.95 12.32 17.90
CA THR A 92 -19.12 11.51 17.02
C THR A 92 -19.81 11.16 15.70
N SER A 93 -21.14 11.14 15.67
CA SER A 93 -21.90 10.93 14.43
C SER A 93 -22.10 12.22 13.61
N SER A 94 -21.70 13.37 14.14
CA SER A 94 -21.85 14.65 13.45
C SER A 94 -20.94 14.76 12.22
N ARG A 95 -21.41 15.52 11.23
CA ARG A 95 -20.62 15.78 10.02
C ARG A 95 -19.38 16.60 10.34
N GLY A 96 -19.52 17.61 11.21
CA GLY A 96 -18.39 18.42 11.67
C GLY A 96 -17.29 17.58 12.33
N PHE A 97 -17.64 16.51 13.04
CA PHE A 97 -16.64 15.60 13.61
C PHE A 97 -15.89 14.83 12.51
N ALA A 98 -16.57 14.32 11.49
CA ALA A 98 -15.92 13.66 10.35
C ALA A 98 -14.98 14.61 9.58
N VAL A 99 -15.40 15.85 9.34
CA VAL A 99 -14.58 16.88 8.68
C VAL A 99 -13.35 17.24 9.50
N LYS A 100 -13.47 17.31 10.84
CA LYS A 100 -12.35 17.65 11.72
C LYS A 100 -11.42 16.50 12.07
N ARG A 101 -11.88 15.25 11.96
CA ARG A 101 -11.14 14.07 12.47
C ARG A 101 -10.87 13.01 11.40
N LEU A 102 -11.80 12.70 10.51
CA LEU A 102 -11.63 11.63 9.52
C LEU A 102 -10.96 12.13 8.24
N PHE A 103 -11.51 13.18 7.61
CA PHE A 103 -10.99 13.70 6.34
C PHE A 103 -9.52 14.14 6.41
N PRO A 104 -9.07 14.83 7.48
CA PRO A 104 -7.67 15.25 7.58
C PRO A 104 -6.71 14.08 7.53
N ARG A 105 -7.06 12.97 8.19
CA ARG A 105 -6.22 11.77 8.27
C ARG A 105 -6.09 11.06 6.93
N ILE A 106 -7.13 11.10 6.10
CA ILE A 106 -7.07 10.50 4.76
C ILE A 106 -6.34 11.47 3.81
N LEU A 107 -6.78 12.72 3.75
CA LEU A 107 -6.26 13.70 2.81
C LEU A 107 -4.78 14.02 3.06
N TYR A 108 -4.38 14.23 4.32
CA TYR A 108 -2.98 14.48 4.65
C TYR A 108 -2.09 13.28 4.28
N THR A 109 -2.58 12.06 4.48
CA THR A 109 -1.82 10.84 4.30
C THR A 109 -1.63 10.47 2.82
N PHE A 110 -2.61 10.78 1.95
CA PHE A 110 -2.57 10.39 0.54
C PHE A 110 -2.24 11.52 -0.43
N SER A 111 -2.33 12.79 -0.02
CA SER A 111 -2.03 13.92 -0.91
C SER A 111 -0.52 14.08 -1.15
N ASP A 112 -0.13 14.37 -2.38
CA ASP A 112 1.22 14.83 -2.72
C ASP A 112 1.40 16.31 -2.36
N VAL A 113 0.34 17.10 -2.59
CA VAL A 113 0.29 18.55 -2.39
C VAL A 113 -1.02 18.90 -1.70
N ILE A 114 -0.94 19.72 -0.65
CA ILE A 114 -2.10 20.29 0.03
C ILE A 114 -2.11 21.79 -0.25
N VAL A 115 -3.23 22.28 -0.78
CA VAL A 115 -3.44 23.70 -1.05
C VAL A 115 -4.38 24.28 -0.01
N PHE A 116 -3.86 25.18 0.83
CA PHE A 116 -4.66 25.94 1.79
C PHE A 116 -4.95 27.32 1.24
N VAL A 117 -6.23 27.61 1.00
CA VAL A 117 -6.70 28.90 0.50
C VAL A 117 -7.12 29.79 1.67
N ILE A 118 -6.55 30.98 1.76
CA ILE A 118 -6.76 31.95 2.85
C ILE A 118 -7.14 33.30 2.25
N GLN A 119 -8.08 34.03 2.85
CA GLN A 119 -8.51 35.34 2.32
C GLN A 119 -7.69 36.55 2.78
N GLU A 120 -7.00 36.48 3.91
CA GLU A 120 -6.21 37.62 4.40
C GLU A 120 -4.93 37.17 5.12
N ALA A 121 -3.81 37.84 4.86
CA ALA A 121 -2.53 37.49 5.47
C ALA A 121 -2.43 37.89 6.95
N ARG A 122 -3.25 38.84 7.43
CA ARG A 122 -3.20 39.33 8.81
C ARG A 122 -3.67 38.30 9.83
N THR A 123 -4.61 37.43 9.46
CA THR A 123 -5.13 36.35 10.31
C THR A 123 -4.23 35.12 10.32
N PHE A 124 -3.06 35.17 9.65
CA PHE A 124 -2.17 34.03 9.53
C PHE A 124 -1.72 33.51 10.90
N GLN A 125 -1.42 34.43 11.83
CA GLN A 125 -0.85 34.10 13.14
C GLN A 125 -1.88 33.59 14.16
N SER A 126 -3.13 34.09 14.11
CA SER A 126 -4.17 33.79 15.12
C SER A 126 -4.90 32.49 14.85
N ASP A 127 -5.35 32.27 13.61
CA ASP A 127 -6.29 31.18 13.31
C ASP A 127 -5.74 30.23 12.25
N VAL A 128 -5.04 30.75 11.24
CA VAL A 128 -4.64 29.90 10.11
C VAL A 128 -3.46 29.00 10.46
N LEU A 129 -2.41 29.55 11.07
CA LEU A 129 -1.25 28.75 11.49
C LEU A 129 -1.67 27.68 12.50
N VAL A 130 -2.57 28.01 13.44
CA VAL A 130 -3.15 27.06 14.39
C VAL A 130 -3.87 25.93 13.65
N ASN A 131 -4.80 26.25 12.74
CA ASN A 131 -5.52 25.24 11.97
C ASN A 131 -4.59 24.38 11.10
N LEU A 132 -3.62 24.98 10.40
CA LEU A 132 -2.63 24.27 9.58
C LEU A 132 -1.80 23.27 10.38
N VAL A 133 -1.35 23.70 11.56
CA VAL A 133 -0.52 22.89 12.45
C VAL A 133 -1.36 21.81 13.11
N GLU A 134 -2.53 22.12 13.65
CA GLU A 134 -3.42 21.13 14.27
C GLU A 134 -3.84 20.06 13.26
N TRP A 135 -4.25 20.47 12.05
CA TRP A 135 -4.66 19.56 10.99
C TRP A 135 -3.55 18.56 10.64
N ALA A 136 -2.31 19.04 10.54
CA ALA A 136 -1.17 18.20 10.26
C ALA A 136 -0.75 17.37 11.48
N TYR A 137 -0.70 17.97 12.68
CA TYR A 137 -0.27 17.32 13.92
C TYR A 137 -1.20 16.17 14.31
N PHE A 138 -2.52 16.34 14.17
CA PHE A 138 -3.50 15.28 14.46
C PHE A 138 -3.54 14.17 13.39
N SER A 139 -2.88 14.38 12.25
CA SER A 139 -2.84 13.44 11.12
C SER A 139 -1.49 12.73 10.99
N ILE A 140 -0.37 13.40 11.28
CA ILE A 140 0.98 12.87 11.07
C ILE A 140 1.26 11.65 11.95
N GLU A 141 0.78 11.65 13.19
CA GLU A 141 0.91 10.51 14.11
C GLU A 141 -0.07 9.38 13.79
N LYS A 142 -1.01 9.59 12.87
CA LYS A 142 -2.03 8.61 12.47
C LYS A 142 -1.64 7.82 11.23
N ALA A 143 -0.42 7.99 10.77
CA ALA A 143 0.23 7.13 9.80
C ALA A 143 1.66 6.78 10.25
N VAL A 144 1.95 5.49 10.32
CA VAL A 144 3.31 4.95 10.46
C VAL A 144 3.78 4.44 9.11
N ASN A 145 5.09 4.40 8.90
CA ASN A 145 5.66 4.03 7.61
C ASN A 145 5.14 4.87 6.41
N GLN A 146 4.78 6.13 6.64
CA GLN A 146 4.43 7.04 5.55
C GLN A 146 5.70 7.41 4.77
N PRO A 147 5.77 7.16 3.44
CA PRO A 147 7.00 7.32 2.67
C PRO A 147 7.43 8.78 2.54
N VAL A 148 6.48 9.67 2.22
CA VAL A 148 6.74 11.08 1.92
C VAL A 148 5.67 11.94 2.61
N LEU A 149 6.09 13.09 3.13
CA LEU A 149 5.19 14.10 3.67
C LEU A 149 4.63 14.96 2.53
N PRO A 150 3.38 15.45 2.61
CA PRO A 150 2.83 16.32 1.57
C PRO A 150 3.57 17.66 1.50
N HIS A 151 3.60 18.26 0.32
CA HIS A 151 3.98 19.65 0.14
C HIS A 151 2.82 20.58 0.52
N LEU A 152 3.10 21.72 1.13
CA LEU A 152 2.10 22.73 1.48
C LEU A 152 2.19 23.91 0.51
N ILE A 153 1.07 24.26 -0.12
CA ILE A 153 0.91 25.51 -0.85
C ILE A 153 -0.13 26.37 -0.13
N ILE A 154 0.23 27.60 0.19
CA ILE A 154 -0.61 28.59 0.85
C ILE A 154 -1.03 29.62 -0.18
N ALA A 155 -2.29 29.59 -0.61
CA ALA A 155 -2.85 30.53 -1.55
C ALA A 155 -3.52 31.69 -0.79
N LEU A 156 -2.86 32.84 -0.75
CA LEU A 156 -3.38 34.08 -0.18
C LEU A 156 -4.31 34.76 -1.19
N ASN A 157 -5.57 34.35 -1.18
CA ASN A 157 -6.63 34.92 -2.00
C ASN A 157 -6.97 36.35 -1.58
N ARG A 158 -7.45 37.17 -2.51
CA ARG A 158 -7.85 38.58 -2.28
C ARG A 158 -6.72 39.44 -1.67
N THR A 159 -5.49 39.21 -2.09
CA THR A 159 -4.36 40.05 -1.70
C THR A 159 -4.53 41.47 -2.25
N ASP A 160 -4.29 42.48 -1.40
CA ASP A 160 -4.33 43.89 -1.78
C ASP A 160 -3.36 44.19 -2.95
N ASN A 161 -3.80 45.04 -3.87
CA ASN A 161 -3.02 45.43 -5.04
C ASN A 161 -1.89 46.42 -4.70
N ALA A 162 -1.93 47.04 -3.52
CA ALA A 162 -0.95 48.02 -3.03
C ALA A 162 0.27 47.39 -2.32
N ILE A 163 0.45 46.07 -2.40
CA ILE A 163 1.68 45.43 -1.90
C ILE A 163 2.89 45.74 -2.78
N ASP A 164 4.07 45.63 -2.17
CA ASP A 164 5.36 45.63 -2.88
C ASP A 164 5.36 44.63 -4.05
N GLU A 165 5.85 45.07 -5.22
CA GLU A 165 5.78 44.31 -6.47
C GLU A 165 6.60 43.00 -6.39
N GLU A 166 7.71 43.02 -5.65
CA GLU A 166 8.55 41.83 -5.44
C GLU A 166 7.79 40.71 -4.70
N GLN A 167 6.76 41.05 -3.91
CA GLN A 167 5.98 40.05 -3.17
C GLN A 167 5.03 39.23 -4.06
N TRP A 168 4.89 39.55 -5.35
CA TRP A 168 4.19 38.68 -6.31
C TRP A 168 5.07 37.49 -6.77
N ASP A 169 6.35 37.48 -6.41
CA ASP A 169 7.20 36.30 -6.50
C ASP A 169 6.90 35.31 -5.37
N THR A 170 6.86 34.02 -5.71
CA THR A 170 6.50 32.96 -4.75
C THR A 170 7.56 32.74 -3.67
N GLY A 171 8.84 32.91 -3.99
CA GLY A 171 9.93 32.76 -3.03
C GLY A 171 9.91 33.89 -2.00
N ILE A 172 9.84 35.13 -2.49
CA ILE A 172 9.79 36.33 -1.64
C ILE A 172 8.51 36.33 -0.79
N ALA A 173 7.36 35.96 -1.36
CA ALA A 173 6.12 35.81 -0.60
C ALA A 173 6.23 34.78 0.53
N THR A 174 6.90 33.65 0.26
CA THR A 174 7.11 32.58 1.23
C THR A 174 7.99 33.04 2.38
N ASP A 175 9.15 33.61 2.08
CA ASP A 175 10.08 34.08 3.10
C ASP A 175 9.51 35.23 3.93
N LYS A 176 8.74 36.14 3.31
CA LYS A 176 8.11 37.25 4.01
C LYS A 176 6.98 36.80 4.94
N LEU A 177 6.11 35.90 4.50
CA LEU A 177 5.00 35.39 5.33
C LEU A 177 5.54 34.60 6.53
N LEU A 178 6.47 33.67 6.27
CA LEU A 178 7.01 32.82 7.33
C LEU A 178 8.02 33.57 8.23
N GLY A 179 8.78 34.50 7.66
CA GLY A 179 9.76 35.33 8.37
C GLY A 179 9.14 36.42 9.25
N ALA A 180 7.88 36.79 9.04
CA ALA A 180 7.13 37.67 9.94
C ALA A 180 6.83 37.01 11.31
N HIS A 181 6.96 35.68 11.40
CA HIS A 181 6.55 34.89 12.56
C HIS A 181 7.73 34.13 13.17
N LYS A 182 8.71 34.90 13.69
CA LYS A 182 9.98 34.39 14.23
C LYS A 182 9.89 33.75 15.62
N ASP A 183 8.85 34.09 16.38
CA ASP A 183 8.60 33.49 17.69
C ASP A 183 7.16 32.98 17.79
N ILE A 184 7.00 31.67 17.61
CA ILE A 184 5.72 30.98 17.79
C ILE A 184 5.53 30.45 19.22
N THR A 185 6.51 30.63 20.11
CA THR A 185 6.44 30.11 21.47
C THR A 185 5.44 30.85 22.35
N GLN A 186 5.01 32.02 21.89
CA GLN A 186 4.02 32.88 22.55
C GLN A 186 2.57 32.62 22.08
N VAL A 187 2.34 31.77 21.07
CA VAL A 187 1.00 31.46 20.56
C VAL A 187 0.35 30.40 21.46
N PRO A 188 -0.65 30.75 22.31
CA PRO A 188 -1.14 29.87 23.38
C PRO A 188 -1.59 28.48 22.91
N GLU A 189 -2.27 28.41 21.77
CA GLU A 189 -2.82 27.19 21.18
C GLU A 189 -1.70 26.23 20.73
N LEU A 190 -0.55 26.76 20.33
CA LEU A 190 0.58 25.99 19.80
C LEU A 190 1.60 25.59 20.88
N ILE A 191 1.54 26.17 22.08
CA ILE A 191 2.51 25.90 23.17
C ILE A 191 2.60 24.39 23.45
N SER A 192 1.46 23.71 23.55
CA SER A 192 1.40 22.28 23.85
C SER A 192 2.11 21.43 22.79
N ILE A 193 1.92 21.78 21.51
CA ILE A 193 2.53 21.11 20.35
C ILE A 193 4.04 21.38 20.32
N VAL A 194 4.46 22.64 20.48
CA VAL A 194 5.88 23.03 20.48
C VAL A 194 6.63 22.37 21.64
N GLN A 195 6.04 22.33 22.84
CA GLN A 195 6.63 21.61 23.98
C GLN A 195 6.72 20.10 23.73
N GLY A 196 5.70 19.51 23.10
CA GLY A 196 5.71 18.12 22.65
C GLY A 196 6.89 17.83 21.71
N LEU A 197 7.05 18.66 20.68
CA LEU A 197 8.15 18.54 19.71
C LEU A 197 9.53 18.69 20.37
N ARG A 198 9.70 19.63 21.31
CA ARG A 198 10.95 19.79 22.08
C ARG A 198 11.34 18.53 22.84
N ARG A 199 10.37 17.86 23.48
CA ARG A 199 10.61 16.58 24.19
C ARG A 199 11.09 15.45 23.28
N THR A 200 10.77 15.52 21.98
CA THR A 200 11.22 14.57 20.96
C THR A 200 12.58 14.94 20.33
N GLY A 201 13.22 16.02 20.81
CA GLY A 201 14.49 16.52 20.28
C GLY A 201 14.35 17.49 19.10
N ARG A 202 13.14 18.01 18.82
CA ARG A 202 12.90 19.02 17.80
C ARG A 202 12.74 20.40 18.45
N ASN A 203 13.77 21.23 18.38
CA ASN A 203 13.72 22.61 18.86
C ASN A 203 13.18 23.53 17.77
N VAL A 204 11.93 23.96 17.95
CA VAL A 204 11.22 24.84 17.02
C VAL A 204 11.03 26.22 17.67
N LYS A 205 11.35 27.28 16.92
CA LYS A 205 11.22 28.68 17.33
C LYS A 205 10.35 29.50 16.38
N SER A 206 10.40 29.22 15.07
CA SER A 206 9.65 29.97 14.05
C SER A 206 8.50 29.18 13.43
N ALA A 207 7.58 29.90 12.75
CA ALA A 207 6.49 29.27 12.00
C ALA A 207 7.02 28.38 10.85
N LYS A 208 8.11 28.79 10.20
CA LYS A 208 8.78 28.01 9.14
C LYS A 208 9.24 26.66 9.67
N GLU A 209 10.03 26.67 10.74
CA GLU A 209 10.55 25.44 11.39
C GLU A 209 9.41 24.53 11.88
N LEU A 210 8.30 25.12 12.34
CA LEU A 210 7.13 24.36 12.80
C LEU A 210 6.45 23.65 11.64
N LEU A 211 6.17 24.35 10.54
CA LEU A 211 5.52 23.77 9.38
C LEU A 211 6.42 22.74 8.69
N GLU A 212 7.73 22.97 8.64
CA GLU A 212 8.71 22.01 8.11
C GLU A 212 8.80 20.71 8.95
N CYS A 213 8.26 20.70 10.19
CA CYS A 213 8.10 19.46 10.93
C CYS A 213 6.99 18.55 10.36
N PHE A 214 6.05 19.12 9.61
CA PHE A 214 4.83 18.47 9.13
C PHE A 214 4.69 18.41 7.61
N TYR A 215 5.39 19.26 6.87
CA TYR A 215 5.27 19.35 5.43
C TYR A 215 6.65 19.24 4.78
N ARG A 216 6.71 18.66 3.58
CA ARG A 216 7.97 18.48 2.85
C ARG A 216 8.56 19.79 2.36
N SER A 217 7.72 20.70 1.91
CA SER A 217 8.08 22.09 1.59
C SER A 217 6.87 23.00 1.81
N ILE A 218 7.12 24.30 1.93
CA ILE A 218 6.08 25.33 1.97
C ILE A 218 6.27 26.28 0.79
N THR A 219 5.19 26.66 0.13
CA THR A 219 5.18 27.66 -0.96
C THR A 219 3.98 28.58 -0.78
N VAL A 220 4.18 29.89 -0.91
CA VAL A 220 3.12 30.90 -0.80
C VAL A 220 2.87 31.51 -2.17
N VAL A 221 1.59 31.58 -2.56
CA VAL A 221 1.14 32.22 -3.81
C VAL A 221 0.08 33.26 -3.47
N ARG A 222 0.16 34.47 -4.03
CA ARG A 222 -0.77 35.56 -3.75
C ARG A 222 -1.70 35.77 -4.93
N ILE A 223 -3.01 35.65 -4.70
CA ILE A 223 -4.02 35.95 -5.73
C ILE A 223 -4.54 37.37 -5.47
N PRO A 224 -4.45 38.30 -6.44
CA PRO A 224 -4.90 39.68 -6.24
C PRO A 224 -6.41 39.79 -6.01
N THR A 225 -6.83 40.90 -5.41
CA THR A 225 -8.24 41.33 -5.45
C THR A 225 -8.70 41.61 -6.89
N LYS A 226 -10.02 41.78 -7.08
CA LYS A 226 -10.61 42.04 -8.40
C LYS A 226 -9.97 43.28 -9.07
N GLY A 227 -9.90 43.29 -10.40
CA GLY A 227 -9.50 44.45 -11.20
C GLY A 227 -8.14 44.34 -11.91
N ARG A 228 -7.28 43.37 -11.54
CA ARG A 228 -5.99 43.11 -12.23
C ARG A 228 -5.97 41.76 -12.95
N TYR A 229 -6.73 41.63 -14.03
CA TYR A 229 -6.93 40.34 -14.72
C TYR A 229 -5.64 39.65 -15.19
N MET A 230 -4.67 40.40 -15.73
CA MET A 230 -3.39 39.83 -16.16
C MET A 230 -2.57 39.30 -14.97
N GLN A 231 -2.56 40.03 -13.86
CA GLN A 231 -1.89 39.59 -12.64
C GLN A 231 -2.58 38.37 -12.02
N ILE A 232 -3.92 38.32 -12.07
CA ILE A 232 -4.68 37.14 -11.62
C ILE A 232 -4.30 35.92 -12.46
N ASP A 233 -4.24 36.04 -13.80
CA ASP A 233 -3.85 34.93 -14.67
C ASP A 233 -2.39 34.48 -14.46
N ASP A 234 -1.46 35.43 -14.28
CA ASP A 234 -0.06 35.12 -13.93
C ASP A 234 0.03 34.33 -12.60
N GLN A 235 -0.65 34.81 -11.56
CA GLN A 235 -0.60 34.18 -10.23
C GLN A 235 -1.33 32.83 -10.19
N ILE A 236 -2.42 32.65 -10.95
CA ILE A 236 -3.05 31.33 -11.14
C ILE A 236 -2.09 30.40 -11.89
N GLY A 237 -1.38 30.91 -12.91
CA GLY A 237 -0.34 30.16 -13.60
C GLY A 237 0.78 29.69 -12.67
N LYS A 238 1.26 30.58 -11.78
CA LYS A 238 2.25 30.25 -10.75
C LYS A 238 1.75 29.21 -9.76
N LEU A 239 0.49 29.32 -9.30
CA LEU A 239 -0.13 28.33 -8.43
C LEU A 239 -0.17 26.95 -9.11
N TYR A 240 -0.63 26.90 -10.36
CA TYR A 240 -0.70 25.66 -11.12
C TYR A 240 0.68 25.04 -11.37
N ALA A 241 1.67 25.86 -11.73
CA ALA A 241 3.05 25.43 -11.90
C ALA A 241 3.62 24.85 -10.60
N ALA A 242 3.39 25.50 -9.45
CA ALA A 242 3.82 25.01 -8.15
C ALA A 242 3.16 23.66 -7.81
N ILE A 243 1.86 23.48 -8.08
CA ILE A 243 1.17 22.20 -7.87
C ILE A 243 1.82 21.08 -8.68
N ARG A 244 2.11 21.32 -9.98
CA ARG A 244 2.74 20.32 -10.84
C ARG A 244 4.18 19.99 -10.42
N GLU A 245 4.96 21.01 -10.10
CA GLU A 245 6.35 20.84 -9.66
C GLU A 245 6.41 20.02 -8.37
N LYS A 246 5.61 20.39 -7.36
CA LYS A 246 5.58 19.67 -6.08
C LYS A 246 5.00 18.27 -6.22
N GLY A 247 3.99 18.07 -7.06
CA GLY A 247 3.46 16.74 -7.40
C GLY A 247 4.53 15.83 -8.04
N THR A 248 5.32 16.38 -8.97
CA THR A 248 6.41 15.65 -9.64
C THR A 248 7.53 15.29 -8.65
N ASN A 249 7.88 16.20 -7.76
CA ASN A 249 8.88 15.96 -6.71
C ASN A 249 8.40 14.84 -5.77
N SER A 250 7.17 14.91 -5.27
CA SER A 250 6.58 13.88 -4.41
C SER A 250 6.53 12.52 -5.12
N HIS A 251 6.13 12.48 -6.39
CA HIS A 251 6.14 11.26 -7.19
C HIS A 251 7.54 10.66 -7.32
N THR A 252 8.55 11.48 -7.60
CA THR A 252 9.95 11.03 -7.75
C THR A 252 10.49 10.45 -6.44
N GLU A 253 10.22 11.10 -5.31
CA GLU A 253 10.57 10.59 -3.98
C GLU A 253 9.83 9.28 -3.66
N LYS A 254 8.52 9.20 -3.92
CA LYS A 254 7.75 7.97 -3.76
C LYS A 254 8.27 6.84 -4.66
N LYS A 255 8.72 7.15 -5.88
CA LYS A 255 9.29 6.18 -6.81
C LYS A 255 10.64 5.66 -6.33
N SER A 256 11.51 6.52 -5.78
CA SER A 256 12.81 6.10 -5.25
C SER A 256 12.67 5.13 -4.07
N VAL A 257 11.62 5.27 -3.27
CA VAL A 257 11.27 4.33 -2.19
C VAL A 257 10.29 3.21 -2.60
N ARG A 258 10.00 3.07 -3.90
CA ARG A 258 9.07 2.08 -4.49
C ARG A 258 7.67 2.09 -3.88
N MET A 259 7.19 3.26 -3.47
CA MET A 259 5.83 3.52 -2.98
C MET A 259 5.03 4.48 -3.88
N ALA A 260 5.46 4.69 -5.12
CA ALA A 260 4.66 5.35 -6.14
C ALA A 260 3.47 4.45 -6.52
N LEU A 261 2.28 4.80 -6.05
CA LEU A 261 1.06 4.06 -6.30
C LEU A 261 0.55 4.36 -7.72
N ASN A 262 0.10 3.32 -8.43
CA ASN A 262 -0.68 3.48 -9.65
C ASN A 262 -2.18 3.62 -9.32
N ALA A 263 -3.03 3.87 -10.31
CA ALA A 263 -4.46 4.10 -10.08
C ALA A 263 -5.16 2.93 -9.35
N GLU A 264 -4.79 1.69 -9.65
CA GLU A 264 -5.34 0.50 -9.01
C GLU A 264 -4.94 0.42 -7.54
N LYS A 265 -3.63 0.52 -7.25
CA LYS A 265 -3.10 0.46 -5.88
C LYS A 265 -3.55 1.64 -5.05
N LEU A 266 -3.61 2.86 -5.61
CA LEU A 266 -4.11 4.03 -4.91
C LEU A 266 -5.53 3.80 -4.41
N HIS A 267 -6.41 3.23 -5.25
CA HIS A 267 -7.77 2.88 -4.85
C HIS A 267 -7.78 1.83 -3.73
N GLN A 268 -6.99 0.78 -3.83
CA GLN A 268 -6.88 -0.27 -2.80
C GLN A 268 -6.39 0.28 -1.46
N PHE A 269 -5.33 1.09 -1.46
CA PHE A 269 -4.78 1.71 -0.25
C PHE A 269 -5.76 2.72 0.37
N MET A 270 -6.43 3.55 -0.44
CA MET A 270 -7.42 4.49 0.08
C MET A 270 -8.62 3.76 0.71
N ASN A 271 -9.10 2.67 0.10
CA ASN A 271 -10.15 1.85 0.70
C ASN A 271 -9.68 1.20 2.01
N ALA A 272 -8.46 0.64 2.05
CA ALA A 272 -7.89 0.08 3.28
C ALA A 272 -7.77 1.13 4.39
N ALA A 273 -7.33 2.34 4.06
CA ALA A 273 -7.26 3.45 5.01
C ALA A 273 -8.65 3.90 5.47
N TYR A 274 -9.63 3.95 4.56
CA TYR A 274 -11.00 4.28 4.89
C TYR A 274 -11.61 3.24 5.83
N ASP A 275 -11.43 1.95 5.55
CA ASP A 275 -11.85 0.83 6.41
C ASP A 275 -11.22 0.94 7.81
N HIS A 276 -9.90 1.19 7.84
CA HIS A 276 -9.11 1.33 9.06
C HIS A 276 -9.61 2.49 9.91
N PHE A 277 -9.69 3.71 9.35
CA PHE A 277 -10.11 4.89 10.10
C PHE A 277 -11.61 4.90 10.41
N SER A 278 -12.45 4.21 9.63
CA SER A 278 -13.86 4.00 9.96
C SER A 278 -14.04 3.04 11.15
N ALA A 279 -13.09 2.13 11.36
CA ALA A 279 -13.08 1.26 12.54
C ALA A 279 -12.48 1.97 13.78
N ASN A 280 -11.36 2.68 13.63
CA ASN A 280 -10.65 3.32 14.73
C ASN A 280 -9.84 4.56 14.27
N LEU A 281 -10.16 5.74 14.80
CA LEU A 281 -9.45 6.99 14.48
C LEU A 281 -8.11 7.16 15.21
N ASN A 282 -7.89 6.42 16.29
CA ASN A 282 -6.75 6.63 17.18
C ASN A 282 -5.55 5.75 16.80
N GLN A 283 -5.82 4.57 16.22
CA GLN A 283 -4.79 3.66 15.75
C GLN A 283 -4.17 4.19 14.44
N PRO A 284 -2.83 4.24 14.32
CA PRO A 284 -2.20 4.67 13.08
C PRO A 284 -2.43 3.65 11.96
N PHE A 285 -2.57 4.15 10.75
CA PHE A 285 -2.54 3.37 9.52
C PHE A 285 -1.09 2.98 9.19
N ASP A 286 -0.85 1.71 8.90
CA ASP A 286 0.49 1.19 8.60
C ASP A 286 0.62 0.84 7.12
N PHE A 287 1.29 1.71 6.36
CA PHE A 287 1.48 1.54 4.93
C PHE A 287 2.23 0.26 4.55
N VAL A 288 3.18 -0.16 5.39
CA VAL A 288 3.97 -1.36 5.13
C VAL A 288 3.10 -2.59 5.36
N LYS A 289 2.32 -2.61 6.45
CA LYS A 289 1.36 -3.68 6.68
C LYS A 289 0.36 -3.82 5.52
N GLU A 290 -0.19 -2.71 5.02
CA GLU A 290 -1.12 -2.77 3.88
C GLU A 290 -0.41 -3.15 2.57
N ALA A 291 0.84 -2.71 2.36
CA ALA A 291 1.63 -3.14 1.21
C ALA A 291 1.88 -4.66 1.21
N LEU A 292 2.07 -5.29 2.38
CA LEU A 292 2.15 -6.76 2.51
C LEU A 292 0.86 -7.44 2.08
N LEU A 293 -0.29 -6.89 2.46
CA LEU A 293 -1.59 -7.49 2.11
C LEU A 293 -1.86 -7.39 0.60
N LEU A 294 -1.38 -6.32 -0.03
CA LEU A 294 -1.53 -6.06 -1.46
C LEU A 294 -0.40 -6.64 -2.31
N ASN A 295 0.52 -7.43 -1.72
CA ASN A 295 1.76 -7.99 -2.29
C ASN A 295 1.78 -8.03 -3.84
N PRO A 296 2.70 -7.30 -4.52
CA PRO A 296 2.88 -7.48 -5.96
C PRO A 296 3.30 -8.92 -6.25
N MET A 297 2.73 -9.54 -7.28
CA MET A 297 3.12 -10.90 -7.69
C MET A 297 4.62 -10.94 -7.98
N PRO A 298 5.39 -11.80 -7.31
CA PRO A 298 6.79 -11.99 -7.66
C PRO A 298 6.94 -12.57 -9.07
N HIS A 299 7.92 -12.07 -9.81
CA HIS A 299 8.22 -12.51 -11.18
C HIS A 299 9.63 -13.10 -11.31
N ASP A 300 10.43 -13.04 -10.24
CA ASP A 300 11.80 -13.51 -10.20
C ASP A 300 12.13 -14.17 -8.85
N PHE A 301 13.28 -14.84 -8.80
CA PHE A 301 13.75 -15.53 -7.60
C PHE A 301 13.95 -14.59 -6.41
N GLN A 302 14.37 -13.33 -6.66
CA GLN A 302 14.47 -12.30 -5.62
C GLN A 302 13.13 -12.10 -4.91
N GLY A 303 12.06 -11.84 -5.67
CA GLY A 303 10.73 -11.59 -5.13
C GLY A 303 10.16 -12.82 -4.43
N HIS A 304 10.36 -14.03 -5.00
CA HIS A 304 9.91 -15.26 -4.37
C HIS A 304 10.62 -15.52 -3.03
N MET A 305 11.92 -15.27 -2.96
CA MET A 305 12.71 -15.40 -1.74
C MET A 305 12.26 -14.41 -0.67
N LEU A 306 12.08 -13.14 -1.03
CA LEU A 306 11.57 -12.12 -0.12
C LEU A 306 10.18 -12.50 0.41
N HIS A 307 9.30 -13.00 -0.45
CA HIS A 307 7.95 -13.40 -0.06
C HIS A 307 7.96 -14.54 0.97
N LEU A 308 8.85 -15.53 0.82
CA LEU A 308 9.03 -16.59 1.83
C LEU A 308 9.48 -16.00 3.18
N ILE A 309 10.50 -15.14 3.17
CA ILE A 309 11.03 -14.52 4.40
C ILE A 309 9.92 -13.75 5.14
N LEU A 310 9.10 -13.00 4.40
CA LEU A 310 7.97 -12.24 4.96
C LEU A 310 6.86 -13.15 5.50
N ALA A 311 6.55 -14.25 4.81
CA ALA A 311 5.57 -15.22 5.29
C ALA A 311 6.00 -15.88 6.61
N VAL A 312 7.27 -16.28 6.71
CA VAL A 312 7.84 -16.84 7.95
C VAL A 312 7.90 -15.79 9.05
N ARG A 313 8.21 -14.53 8.73
CA ARG A 313 8.17 -13.43 9.71
C ARG A 313 6.77 -13.23 10.28
N ASN A 314 5.75 -13.19 9.43
CA ASN A 314 4.37 -12.93 9.84
C ASN A 314 3.81 -14.02 10.75
N GLY A 315 4.14 -15.29 10.50
CA GLY A 315 3.74 -16.38 11.40
C GLY A 315 4.53 -16.40 12.73
N ALA A 316 5.66 -15.69 12.81
CA ALA A 316 6.52 -15.61 14.00
C ALA A 316 6.15 -14.45 14.96
N SER A 317 5.15 -13.63 14.62
CA SER A 317 4.79 -12.32 15.24
C SER A 317 4.40 -12.32 16.73
N HIS A 318 4.66 -13.39 17.49
CA HIS A 318 4.42 -13.46 18.94
C HIS A 318 5.68 -13.62 19.80
N VAL A 319 6.87 -13.62 19.21
CA VAL A 319 8.12 -13.74 19.97
C VAL A 319 8.76 -12.36 20.08
N GLY A 320 8.42 -11.60 21.13
CA GLY A 320 9.13 -10.35 21.45
C GLY A 320 10.57 -10.63 21.87
N GLY A 321 11.56 -9.99 21.22
CA GLY A 321 12.96 -10.08 21.63
C GLY A 321 13.94 -9.37 20.69
N SER A 322 15.07 -8.90 21.23
CA SER A 322 16.11 -8.11 20.55
C SER A 322 16.90 -8.84 19.43
N ARG A 323 16.63 -10.14 19.19
CA ARG A 323 17.31 -10.97 18.15
C ARG A 323 16.35 -11.74 17.23
N THR A 324 15.14 -11.24 17.05
CA THR A 324 14.11 -11.93 16.24
C THR A 324 14.47 -12.07 14.77
N GLU A 325 15.14 -11.08 14.19
CA GLU A 325 15.39 -10.96 12.75
C GLU A 325 16.50 -11.90 12.28
N LEU A 326 17.61 -12.00 13.02
CA LEU A 326 18.65 -12.98 12.73
C LEU A 326 18.15 -14.42 12.91
N ARG A 327 17.36 -14.67 13.97
CA ARG A 327 16.72 -15.98 14.16
C ARG A 327 15.77 -16.33 13.02
N LEU A 328 15.05 -15.35 12.47
CA LEU A 328 14.22 -15.52 11.29
C LEU A 328 15.06 -15.93 10.08
N LEU A 329 16.15 -15.22 9.78
CA LEU A 329 17.05 -15.53 8.66
C LEU A 329 17.67 -16.92 8.81
N GLU A 330 18.15 -17.26 10.00
CA GLU A 330 18.67 -18.59 10.32
C GLU A 330 17.63 -19.69 10.13
N LYS A 331 16.38 -19.40 10.45
CA LYS A 331 15.27 -20.35 10.32
C LYS A 331 14.93 -20.67 8.87
N VAL A 332 14.97 -19.68 7.97
CA VAL A 332 14.67 -19.90 6.54
C VAL A 332 15.85 -20.48 5.75
N LYS A 333 17.07 -20.35 6.27
CA LYS A 333 18.32 -20.75 5.60
C LYS A 333 18.30 -22.19 5.04
N PRO A 334 17.91 -23.25 5.78
CA PRO A 334 17.91 -24.62 5.25
C PRO A 334 16.86 -24.84 4.17
N LEU A 335 15.73 -24.12 4.26
CA LEU A 335 14.65 -24.19 3.28
C LEU A 335 15.07 -23.52 1.96
N LEU A 336 15.71 -22.34 2.04
CA LEU A 336 16.27 -21.65 0.87
C LEU A 336 17.31 -22.50 0.17
N ALA A 337 18.27 -23.07 0.91
CA ALA A 337 19.27 -23.97 0.36
C ALA A 337 18.63 -25.14 -0.38
N SER A 338 17.60 -25.75 0.22
CA SER A 338 16.88 -26.86 -0.39
C SER A 338 16.13 -26.49 -1.67
N CYS A 339 15.55 -25.30 -1.72
CA CYS A 339 14.90 -24.79 -2.91
C CYS A 339 15.91 -24.45 -4.02
N MET A 340 17.08 -23.89 -3.67
CA MET A 340 18.17 -23.67 -4.61
C MET A 340 18.66 -24.99 -5.22
N THR A 341 18.75 -26.07 -4.43
CA THR A 341 19.04 -27.42 -4.96
C THR A 341 17.99 -27.86 -5.99
N LEU A 342 16.70 -27.59 -5.78
CA LEU A 342 15.68 -27.86 -6.80
C LEU A 342 15.89 -27.03 -8.06
N ILE A 343 16.23 -25.74 -7.93
CA ILE A 343 16.48 -24.86 -9.07
C ILE A 343 17.67 -25.39 -9.90
N ILE A 344 18.77 -25.74 -9.23
CA ILE A 344 19.97 -26.31 -9.87
C ILE A 344 19.60 -27.59 -10.63
N THR A 345 18.99 -28.55 -9.94
CA THR A 345 18.73 -29.88 -10.50
C THR A 345 17.66 -29.84 -11.59
N ARG A 346 16.54 -29.11 -11.40
CA ARG A 346 15.46 -29.05 -12.41
C ARG A 346 15.89 -28.37 -13.70
N ASN A 347 16.70 -27.33 -13.60
CA ASN A 347 17.23 -26.58 -14.75
C ASN A 347 18.55 -27.14 -15.29
N ASN A 348 19.06 -28.24 -14.72
CA ASN A 348 20.33 -28.85 -15.11
C ASN A 348 21.50 -27.85 -15.10
N LEU A 349 21.58 -26.98 -14.07
CA LEU A 349 22.64 -25.98 -13.99
C LEU A 349 23.99 -26.66 -13.73
N THR A 350 24.97 -26.39 -14.58
CA THR A 350 26.31 -26.99 -14.51
C THR A 350 27.30 -26.04 -13.85
N GLY A 351 28.14 -26.56 -12.95
CA GLY A 351 29.23 -25.80 -12.33
C GLY A 351 29.52 -26.25 -10.90
N LYS A 352 30.56 -25.71 -10.28
CA LYS A 352 30.77 -25.90 -8.84
C LYS A 352 29.71 -25.09 -8.08
N ILE A 353 29.30 -25.60 -6.93
CA ILE A 353 28.28 -24.94 -6.09
C ILE A 353 28.67 -23.50 -5.76
N LYS A 354 29.94 -23.25 -5.43
CA LYS A 354 30.45 -21.91 -5.19
C LYS A 354 30.22 -20.96 -6.37
N ASP A 355 30.50 -21.42 -7.59
CA ASP A 355 30.34 -20.60 -8.80
C ASP A 355 28.85 -20.33 -9.08
N LEU A 356 27.98 -21.31 -8.83
CA LEU A 356 26.52 -21.14 -8.95
C LEU A 356 25.96 -20.19 -7.88
N LEU A 357 26.44 -20.27 -6.63
CA LEU A 357 26.07 -19.36 -5.56
C LEU A 357 26.43 -17.92 -5.91
N ASP A 358 27.68 -17.68 -6.31
CA ASP A 358 28.17 -16.34 -6.62
C ASP A 358 27.55 -15.79 -7.91
N GLY A 359 27.46 -16.62 -8.97
CA GLY A 359 27.01 -16.19 -10.29
C GLY A 359 25.48 -16.15 -10.48
N THR A 360 24.73 -17.03 -9.80
CA THR A 360 23.28 -17.17 -10.01
C THR A 360 22.47 -16.62 -8.85
N PHE A 361 22.84 -16.95 -7.60
CA PHE A 361 21.97 -16.72 -6.44
C PHE A 361 22.31 -15.47 -5.63
N ARG A 362 23.58 -15.03 -5.62
CA ARG A 362 24.06 -13.94 -4.75
C ARG A 362 23.36 -12.62 -5.02
N LYS A 363 23.27 -12.20 -6.28
CA LYS A 363 22.64 -10.92 -6.65
C LYS A 363 21.14 -10.90 -6.29
N PRO A 364 20.32 -11.88 -6.70
CA PRO A 364 18.93 -11.96 -6.23
C PRO A 364 18.80 -11.99 -4.70
N ALA A 365 19.69 -12.73 -4.02
CA ALA A 365 19.64 -12.84 -2.57
C ALA A 365 19.97 -11.52 -1.87
N ARG A 366 20.98 -10.81 -2.35
CA ARG A 366 21.37 -9.48 -1.88
C ARG A 366 20.23 -8.49 -2.07
N MET A 367 19.65 -8.43 -3.27
CA MET A 367 18.57 -7.48 -3.56
C MET A 367 17.33 -7.75 -2.72
N ALA A 368 16.98 -9.02 -2.46
CA ALA A 368 15.89 -9.37 -1.56
C ALA A 368 16.19 -8.99 -0.10
N PHE A 369 17.44 -9.17 0.36
CA PHE A 369 17.86 -8.74 1.70
C PHE A 369 17.83 -7.22 1.85
N GLU A 370 18.31 -6.48 0.87
CA GLU A 370 18.24 -5.01 0.85
C GLU A 370 16.79 -4.55 0.91
N GLU A 371 15.92 -5.17 0.10
CA GLU A 371 14.49 -4.86 0.11
C GLU A 371 13.82 -5.22 1.46
N LEU A 372 14.20 -6.35 2.07
CA LEU A 372 13.82 -6.73 3.43
C LEU A 372 14.19 -5.63 4.44
N CYS A 373 15.45 -5.21 4.43
CA CYS A 373 15.98 -4.18 5.34
C CYS A 373 15.36 -2.80 5.12
N ASP A 374 15.12 -2.43 3.87
CA ASP A 374 14.70 -1.08 3.52
C ASP A 374 13.20 -0.87 3.73
N LYS A 375 12.39 -1.88 3.41
CA LYS A 375 10.93 -1.76 3.35
C LYS A 375 10.19 -2.49 4.46
N TRP A 376 10.78 -3.51 5.05
CA TRP A 376 10.02 -4.46 5.86
C TRP A 376 10.53 -4.55 7.30
N LEU A 377 11.84 -4.41 7.53
CA LEU A 377 12.40 -4.44 8.88
C LEU A 377 12.28 -3.06 9.56
N PRO A 378 11.69 -3.00 10.77
CA PRO A 378 11.62 -1.75 11.51
C PRO A 378 13.00 -1.39 12.04
N CYS A 379 13.18 -0.10 12.29
CA CYS A 379 14.36 0.43 12.94
C CYS A 379 14.68 -0.30 14.27
N GLY A 380 15.97 -0.52 14.52
CA GLY A 380 16.49 -1.14 15.74
C GLY A 380 16.50 -0.22 16.96
N PHE A 381 16.16 1.06 16.79
CA PHE A 381 16.24 2.04 17.88
C PHE A 381 15.20 1.81 18.97
N GLU A 382 15.66 1.84 20.21
CA GLU A 382 14.85 1.74 21.42
C GLU A 382 15.26 2.83 22.41
N SER A 383 14.28 3.47 23.04
CA SER A 383 14.51 4.49 24.07
C SER A 383 13.35 4.50 25.06
N LYS A 384 13.67 4.46 26.36
CA LYS A 384 12.69 4.55 27.48
C LYS A 384 11.50 3.58 27.33
N GLY A 385 11.75 2.35 26.88
CA GLY A 385 10.72 1.33 26.68
C GLY A 385 9.85 1.52 25.41
N GLN A 386 10.18 2.48 24.55
CA GLN A 386 9.56 2.65 23.24
C GLN A 386 10.49 2.11 22.15
N ILE A 387 9.95 1.27 21.27
CA ILE A 387 10.66 0.70 20.12
C ILE A 387 10.15 1.39 18.85
N CYS A 388 11.08 1.77 17.97
CA CYS A 388 10.72 2.35 16.68
C CYS A 388 10.05 1.32 15.76
N CYS A 389 8.91 1.67 15.16
CA CYS A 389 8.21 0.82 14.19
C CYS A 389 8.45 1.23 12.72
N ASN A 390 9.10 2.37 12.48
CA ASN A 390 9.35 2.86 11.13
C ASN A 390 10.45 2.07 10.42
N VAL A 391 10.22 1.71 9.15
CA VAL A 391 11.21 1.10 8.24
C VAL A 391 12.09 2.17 7.59
N ARG A 392 13.24 1.79 7.01
CA ARG A 392 14.24 2.74 6.49
C ARG A 392 13.64 3.74 5.50
N TYR A 393 12.88 3.26 4.52
CA TYR A 393 12.29 4.12 3.47
C TYR A 393 11.18 5.05 3.95
N ALA A 394 10.62 4.80 5.13
CA ALA A 394 9.57 5.63 5.69
C ALA A 394 9.96 6.20 7.06
N HIS A 395 11.27 6.40 7.27
CA HIS A 395 11.84 6.92 8.51
C HIS A 395 11.90 8.45 8.56
N VAL A 396 11.37 9.16 7.56
CA VAL A 396 11.44 10.63 7.44
C VAL A 396 10.96 11.40 8.69
N LYS A 397 10.05 10.80 9.48
CA LYS A 397 9.52 11.39 10.72
C LYS A 397 10.47 11.22 11.91
N GLY A 398 11.47 10.34 11.82
CA GLY A 398 12.30 9.88 12.92
C GLY A 398 11.72 8.65 13.62
N HIS A 399 12.06 8.47 14.89
CA HIS A 399 11.64 7.31 15.67
C HIS A 399 10.19 7.45 16.17
N GLN A 400 9.35 6.53 15.72
CA GLN A 400 7.91 6.53 15.96
C GLN A 400 7.50 5.20 16.60
N ALA A 401 6.69 5.24 17.64
CA ALA A 401 6.18 4.05 18.31
C ALA A 401 4.98 3.47 17.55
N SER A 402 4.61 2.22 17.82
CA SER A 402 3.43 1.57 17.23
C SER A 402 2.10 2.28 17.54
N SER A 403 2.07 3.11 18.59
CA SER A 403 0.95 4.02 18.89
C SER A 403 0.84 5.20 17.91
N GLY A 404 1.83 5.40 17.05
CA GLY A 404 1.94 6.51 16.12
C GLY A 404 2.68 7.73 16.69
N LYS A 405 2.95 7.75 17.99
CA LYS A 405 3.66 8.86 18.65
C LYS A 405 5.13 8.90 18.19
N ILE A 406 5.56 10.06 17.71
CA ILE A 406 6.99 10.32 17.46
C ILE A 406 7.64 10.58 18.81
N PHE A 407 8.68 9.82 19.16
CA PHE A 407 9.29 9.92 20.49
C PHE A 407 10.73 10.43 20.47
N GLN A 408 11.42 10.34 19.33
CA GLN A 408 12.78 10.86 19.20
C GLN A 408 13.14 11.16 17.74
N LYS A 409 13.84 12.28 17.51
CA LYS A 409 14.53 12.56 16.23
C LYS A 409 15.82 11.76 16.15
N GLY A 410 16.11 11.20 14.99
CA GLY A 410 17.36 10.47 14.72
C GLY A 410 17.29 9.74 13.39
N GLU A 411 18.44 9.23 12.96
CA GLU A 411 18.58 8.43 11.73
C GLU A 411 18.10 6.99 11.95
N TYR A 412 17.79 6.30 10.84
CA TYR A 412 17.46 4.90 10.87
C TYR A 412 18.63 4.06 11.41
N GLN A 413 18.35 3.18 12.37
CA GLN A 413 19.30 2.20 12.89
C GLN A 413 18.95 0.80 12.36
N PRO A 414 19.87 0.12 11.65
CA PRO A 414 19.61 -1.21 11.11
C PRO A 414 19.56 -2.27 12.21
N ARG A 415 18.66 -3.26 12.05
CA ARG A 415 18.60 -4.46 12.90
C ARG A 415 19.51 -5.58 12.44
N VAL A 416 19.82 -5.59 11.16
CA VAL A 416 20.70 -6.55 10.52
C VAL A 416 21.70 -5.78 9.65
N THR A 417 22.97 -6.17 9.69
CA THR A 417 24.06 -5.52 8.95
C THR A 417 24.40 -6.27 7.65
N ASP A 418 25.18 -5.63 6.79
CA ASP A 418 25.66 -6.29 5.56
C ASP A 418 26.63 -7.44 5.88
N ASP A 419 27.46 -7.34 6.93
CA ASP A 419 28.30 -8.46 7.37
C ASP A 419 27.47 -9.69 7.79
N GLN A 420 26.32 -9.45 8.44
CA GLN A 420 25.40 -10.52 8.82
C GLN A 420 24.70 -11.14 7.60
N PHE A 421 24.47 -10.37 6.54
CA PHE A 421 24.02 -10.94 5.27
C PHE A 421 25.09 -11.86 4.67
N GLU A 422 26.35 -11.45 4.68
CA GLU A 422 27.45 -12.24 4.13
C GLU A 422 27.62 -13.57 4.89
N GLU A 423 27.54 -13.54 6.23
CA GLU A 423 27.54 -14.73 7.07
C GLU A 423 26.34 -15.64 6.77
N TRP A 424 25.14 -15.08 6.70
CA TRP A 424 23.91 -15.82 6.40
C TRP A 424 23.94 -16.47 5.01
N PHE A 425 24.35 -15.72 3.98
CA PHE A 425 24.41 -16.22 2.60
C PHE A 425 25.46 -17.31 2.45
N LYS A 426 26.63 -17.16 3.09
CA LYS A 426 27.62 -18.23 3.19
C LYS A 426 27.02 -19.48 3.85
N GLY A 427 26.23 -19.31 4.91
CA GLY A 427 25.54 -20.40 5.58
C GLY A 427 24.51 -21.11 4.69
N ILE A 428 23.81 -20.40 3.79
CA ILE A 428 22.95 -21.03 2.76
C ILE A 428 23.81 -21.93 1.87
N GLY A 429 24.98 -21.45 1.46
CA GLY A 429 25.92 -22.22 0.63
C GLY A 429 26.34 -23.53 1.29
N THR A 430 26.72 -23.49 2.57
CA THR A 430 27.08 -24.70 3.33
C THR A 430 25.92 -25.71 3.42
N GLU A 431 24.69 -25.25 3.64
CA GLU A 431 23.51 -26.13 3.68
C GLU A 431 23.15 -26.74 2.32
N LEU A 432 23.47 -26.03 1.24
CA LEU A 432 23.29 -26.47 -0.14
C LEU A 432 24.33 -27.52 -0.52
N GLU A 433 25.61 -27.25 -0.26
CA GLU A 433 26.72 -28.21 -0.44
C GLU A 433 26.44 -29.51 0.28
N LYS A 434 26.09 -29.42 1.57
CA LYS A 434 25.69 -30.57 2.37
C LYS A 434 24.51 -31.34 1.75
N MET A 435 23.49 -30.65 1.26
CA MET A 435 22.34 -31.33 0.64
C MET A 435 22.73 -32.06 -0.64
N MET A 436 23.58 -31.46 -1.48
CA MET A 436 24.04 -32.06 -2.72
C MET A 436 24.92 -33.28 -2.47
N ASP A 437 25.80 -33.24 -1.47
CA ASP A 437 26.64 -34.37 -1.07
C ASP A 437 25.83 -35.55 -0.50
N GLU A 438 24.68 -35.27 0.11
CA GLU A 438 23.75 -36.26 0.66
C GLU A 438 22.82 -36.89 -0.40
N LEU A 439 22.86 -36.44 -1.66
CA LEU A 439 22.03 -37.01 -2.72
C LEU A 439 22.49 -38.42 -3.10
N PRO A 440 21.57 -39.39 -3.25
CA PRO A 440 21.92 -40.69 -3.79
C PRO A 440 22.58 -40.58 -5.16
N ARG A 441 23.69 -41.32 -5.36
CA ARG A 441 24.42 -41.39 -6.64
C ARG A 441 23.70 -42.21 -7.71
N VAL A 442 22.72 -43.00 -7.30
CA VAL A 442 21.94 -43.89 -8.18
C VAL A 442 20.56 -43.27 -8.38
N GLY A 443 20.04 -43.36 -9.61
CA GLY A 443 18.74 -42.80 -9.98
C GLY A 443 18.81 -41.39 -10.57
N SER A 444 17.65 -40.79 -10.81
CA SER A 444 17.56 -39.43 -11.34
C SER A 444 17.93 -38.42 -10.25
N GLU A 445 18.91 -37.56 -10.54
CA GLU A 445 19.31 -36.47 -9.64
C GLU A 445 18.12 -35.56 -9.28
N LYS A 446 17.23 -35.29 -10.24
CA LYS A 446 16.00 -34.50 -10.04
C LYS A 446 15.06 -35.16 -9.03
N GLU A 447 14.85 -36.47 -9.14
CA GLU A 447 13.97 -37.23 -8.23
C GLU A 447 14.59 -37.33 -6.83
N ASN A 448 15.89 -37.58 -6.77
CA ASN A 448 16.66 -37.63 -5.53
C ASN A 448 16.63 -36.30 -4.78
N ALA A 449 16.86 -35.19 -5.49
CA ALA A 449 16.78 -33.84 -4.93
C ALA A 449 15.37 -33.50 -4.46
N TRP A 450 14.34 -33.88 -5.23
CA TRP A 450 12.94 -33.71 -4.83
C TRP A 450 12.60 -34.47 -3.54
N GLY A 451 12.98 -35.74 -3.44
CA GLY A 451 12.74 -36.54 -2.23
C GLY A 451 13.39 -35.94 -0.98
N LYS A 452 14.64 -35.48 -1.09
CA LYS A 452 15.34 -34.81 0.01
C LYS A 452 14.76 -33.44 0.34
N HIS A 453 14.36 -32.68 -0.67
CA HIS A 453 13.68 -31.40 -0.49
C HIS A 453 12.37 -31.56 0.28
N LEU A 454 11.55 -32.54 -0.11
CA LEU A 454 10.27 -32.81 0.54
C LEU A 454 10.44 -33.17 2.02
N GLN A 455 11.45 -33.99 2.36
CA GLN A 455 11.80 -34.29 3.76
C GLN A 455 12.13 -33.02 4.57
N ARG A 456 12.84 -32.06 3.97
CA ARG A 456 13.18 -30.78 4.63
C ARG A 456 11.95 -29.88 4.79
N ILE A 457 11.08 -29.82 3.77
CA ILE A 457 9.81 -29.09 3.84
C ILE A 457 8.95 -29.66 4.98
N GLU A 458 8.71 -30.97 4.97
CA GLU A 458 7.88 -31.64 5.97
C GLU A 458 8.40 -31.34 7.38
N ARG A 459 9.69 -31.55 7.63
CA ARG A 459 10.33 -31.25 8.91
C ARG A 459 10.20 -29.77 9.30
N PHE A 460 10.43 -28.86 8.36
CA PHE A 460 10.32 -27.43 8.61
C PHE A 460 8.92 -27.03 9.07
N TYR A 461 7.87 -27.52 8.40
CA TYR A 461 6.50 -27.16 8.77
C TYR A 461 5.99 -27.93 9.99
N GLU A 462 6.50 -29.14 10.27
CA GLU A 462 6.25 -29.85 11.53
C GLU A 462 6.82 -29.09 12.73
N ASP A 463 8.10 -28.70 12.65
CA ASP A 463 8.77 -27.90 13.68
C ASP A 463 8.13 -26.50 13.82
N ASN A 464 7.40 -26.06 12.79
CA ASN A 464 6.86 -24.71 12.70
C ASN A 464 5.40 -24.68 12.23
N SER A 465 4.56 -25.47 12.90
CA SER A 465 3.14 -25.65 12.55
C SER A 465 2.35 -24.36 12.30
N ARG A 466 2.69 -23.23 12.94
CA ARG A 466 2.06 -21.93 12.66
C ARG A 466 2.27 -21.41 11.24
N PHE A 467 3.39 -21.75 10.60
CA PHE A 467 3.64 -21.38 9.21
C PHE A 467 2.83 -22.21 8.22
N SER A 468 2.34 -23.38 8.65
CA SER A 468 1.52 -24.25 7.81
C SER A 468 0.13 -23.67 7.51
N GLU A 469 -0.21 -22.51 8.07
CA GLU A 469 -1.43 -21.75 7.76
C GLU A 469 -1.20 -20.69 6.66
N ASN A 470 0.07 -20.43 6.29
CA ASN A 470 0.40 -19.41 5.29
C ASN A 470 0.10 -19.91 3.87
N ILE A 471 -0.92 -19.33 3.26
CA ILE A 471 -1.27 -19.57 1.85
C ILE A 471 -0.71 -18.43 1.00
N SER A 472 -0.08 -18.76 -0.13
CA SER A 472 0.40 -17.79 -1.10
C SER A 472 -0.13 -18.12 -2.49
N HIS A 473 -0.60 -17.09 -3.18
CA HIS A 473 -1.03 -17.14 -4.59
C HIS A 473 0.01 -16.53 -5.55
N GLY A 474 1.09 -15.92 -5.03
CA GLY A 474 2.15 -15.30 -5.85
C GLY A 474 3.47 -16.07 -5.85
N THR A 475 3.73 -16.89 -4.84
CA THR A 475 4.93 -17.74 -4.72
C THR A 475 4.52 -19.14 -4.32
N CYS A 476 4.98 -20.15 -5.05
CA CYS A 476 4.92 -21.53 -4.60
C CYS A 476 5.88 -21.71 -3.42
N PHE A 477 5.38 -21.75 -2.18
CA PHE A 477 6.21 -21.94 -0.99
C PHE A 477 6.88 -23.32 -0.90
N CYS A 478 6.61 -24.22 -1.85
CA CYS A 478 7.36 -25.46 -1.99
C CYS A 478 8.73 -25.19 -2.63
N CYS A 479 8.79 -24.62 -3.84
CA CYS A 479 10.07 -24.43 -4.54
C CYS A 479 10.63 -23.01 -4.55
N ILE A 480 9.83 -22.01 -4.17
CA ILE A 480 10.13 -20.56 -4.23
C ILE A 480 10.70 -20.09 -5.57
N ASN A 481 10.27 -20.74 -6.67
CA ASN A 481 10.77 -20.45 -8.01
C ASN A 481 9.67 -20.04 -9.00
N ASN A 482 8.43 -20.47 -8.77
CA ASN A 482 7.32 -20.29 -9.70
C ASN A 482 6.08 -19.76 -8.97
N VAL A 483 5.17 -19.15 -9.74
CA VAL A 483 3.82 -18.78 -9.29
C VAL A 483 2.98 -20.06 -9.11
N PRO A 484 2.21 -20.21 -8.02
CA PRO A 484 1.41 -21.40 -7.77
C PRO A 484 0.06 -21.32 -8.50
N GLU A 485 -0.39 -22.45 -9.03
CA GLU A 485 -1.59 -22.54 -9.89
C GLU A 485 -2.61 -23.56 -9.37
N HIS A 486 -2.14 -24.60 -8.66
CA HIS A 486 -2.93 -25.78 -8.32
C HIS A 486 -3.31 -25.77 -6.84
N VAL A 487 -4.57 -25.47 -6.56
CA VAL A 487 -5.12 -25.37 -5.20
C VAL A 487 -5.45 -26.77 -4.65
N LEU A 488 -4.88 -27.08 -3.48
CA LEU A 488 -5.18 -28.29 -2.71
C LEU A 488 -6.41 -28.09 -1.80
N PRO A 489 -7.11 -29.14 -1.36
CA PRO A 489 -8.29 -29.03 -0.47
C PRO A 489 -8.05 -28.30 0.85
N CYS A 490 -6.81 -28.31 1.34
CA CYS A 490 -6.38 -27.57 2.53
C CYS A 490 -6.21 -26.05 2.29
N GLY A 491 -6.38 -25.57 1.06
CA GLY A 491 -6.20 -24.17 0.65
C GLY A 491 -4.81 -23.82 0.10
N HIS A 492 -3.79 -24.64 0.36
CA HIS A 492 -2.44 -24.39 -0.18
C HIS A 492 -2.40 -24.53 -1.69
N VAL A 493 -1.56 -23.73 -2.34
CA VAL A 493 -1.43 -23.71 -3.80
C VAL A 493 0.00 -24.06 -4.18
N LEU A 494 0.18 -24.97 -5.13
CA LEU A 494 1.48 -25.38 -5.65
C LEU A 494 1.62 -25.02 -7.13
N CYS A 495 2.85 -24.79 -7.60
CA CYS A 495 3.11 -24.62 -9.03
C CYS A 495 3.06 -25.95 -9.77
N THR A 496 2.90 -25.88 -11.09
CA THR A 496 2.83 -27.04 -11.99
C THR A 496 3.99 -28.03 -11.78
N GLU A 497 5.24 -27.57 -11.71
CA GLU A 497 6.36 -28.48 -11.48
C GLU A 497 6.33 -29.19 -10.12
N CYS A 498 5.92 -28.50 -9.05
CA CYS A 498 5.88 -29.10 -7.71
C CYS A 498 4.72 -30.09 -7.57
N ILE A 499 3.56 -29.76 -8.14
CA ILE A 499 2.42 -30.66 -8.08
C ILE A 499 2.68 -31.91 -8.93
N THR A 500 3.38 -31.78 -10.08
CA THR A 500 3.80 -32.92 -10.91
C THR A 500 4.83 -33.79 -10.21
N ALA A 501 5.80 -33.21 -9.51
CA ALA A 501 6.77 -33.98 -8.73
C ALA A 501 6.16 -34.66 -7.49
N LEU A 502 5.12 -34.06 -6.89
CA LEU A 502 4.42 -34.61 -5.72
C LEU A 502 3.43 -35.73 -6.10
N GLY A 503 2.75 -35.57 -7.23
CA GLY A 503 1.66 -36.45 -7.65
C GLY A 503 2.12 -37.74 -8.32
N GLY A 504 1.22 -38.72 -8.33
CA GLY A 504 1.37 -39.87 -9.20
C GLY A 504 0.47 -39.75 -10.42
N GLN A 505 0.97 -40.18 -11.58
CA GLN A 505 0.21 -40.18 -12.83
C GLN A 505 -0.95 -41.19 -12.74
N MET A 506 -2.17 -40.77 -13.08
CA MET A 506 -3.32 -41.66 -13.25
C MET A 506 -3.63 -41.87 -14.74
N GLU A 507 -3.87 -40.78 -15.45
CA GLU A 507 -4.16 -40.71 -16.89
C GLU A 507 -3.30 -39.61 -17.52
N ARG A 508 -3.33 -39.42 -18.84
CA ARG A 508 -2.47 -38.43 -19.52
C ARG A 508 -2.54 -37.02 -18.91
N ASP A 509 -3.73 -36.57 -18.54
CA ASP A 509 -3.96 -35.19 -18.06
C ASP A 509 -4.39 -35.12 -16.58
N ILE A 510 -4.34 -36.24 -15.85
CA ILE A 510 -4.82 -36.32 -14.46
C ILE A 510 -3.74 -36.88 -13.55
N LEU A 511 -3.38 -36.08 -12.54
CA LEU A 511 -2.53 -36.49 -11.42
C LEU A 511 -3.36 -36.74 -10.17
N PHE A 512 -2.95 -37.73 -9.37
CA PHE A 512 -3.46 -37.90 -8.01
C PHE A 512 -2.47 -37.35 -6.98
N ILE A 513 -2.99 -36.62 -6.00
CA ILE A 513 -2.24 -36.08 -4.87
C ILE A 513 -2.74 -36.73 -3.58
N LYS A 514 -1.83 -37.38 -2.87
CA LYS A 514 -2.14 -38.13 -1.65
C LYS A 514 -2.05 -37.29 -0.38
N TYR A 515 -1.34 -36.16 -0.39
CA TYR A 515 -1.19 -35.33 0.81
C TYR A 515 -0.70 -33.93 0.43
N CYS A 516 -0.79 -33.00 1.38
CA CYS A 516 -0.14 -31.69 1.26
C CYS A 516 1.29 -31.75 1.85
N PRO A 517 2.32 -31.20 1.16
CA PRO A 517 3.70 -31.23 1.65
C PRO A 517 3.90 -30.39 2.93
N PHE A 518 3.02 -29.45 3.23
CA PHE A 518 3.15 -28.54 4.38
C PHE A 518 2.53 -29.07 5.68
N HIS A 519 1.70 -30.12 5.63
CA HIS A 519 1.03 -30.68 6.81
C HIS A 519 0.52 -32.10 6.54
N ARG A 520 1.43 -32.94 6.07
CA ARG A 520 1.17 -34.34 5.67
C ARG A 520 0.32 -35.12 6.68
N GLN A 521 0.58 -34.95 7.98
CA GLN A 521 -0.14 -35.67 9.03
C GLN A 521 -1.60 -35.21 9.18
N LYS A 522 -1.91 -33.94 8.96
CA LYS A 522 -3.26 -33.38 9.11
C LYS A 522 -4.10 -33.54 7.85
N HIS A 523 -3.47 -33.47 6.67
CA HIS A 523 -4.14 -33.54 5.38
C HIS A 523 -3.55 -34.67 4.54
N ASN A 524 -3.72 -35.90 5.02
CA ASN A 524 -3.49 -37.13 4.26
C ASN A 524 -4.78 -37.58 3.58
N TRP A 525 -4.74 -37.63 2.25
CA TRP A 525 -5.81 -38.04 1.35
C TRP A 525 -5.54 -39.40 0.69
N GLU A 526 -4.70 -40.26 1.28
CA GLU A 526 -4.36 -41.59 0.73
C GLU A 526 -5.60 -42.43 0.35
N ARG A 527 -6.66 -42.38 1.18
CA ARG A 527 -7.91 -43.12 0.92
C ARG A 527 -8.71 -42.54 -0.25
N ASN A 528 -8.72 -41.22 -0.40
CA ASN A 528 -9.44 -40.50 -1.45
C ASN A 528 -8.53 -39.42 -2.07
N PRO A 529 -7.58 -39.80 -2.94
CA PRO A 529 -6.59 -38.87 -3.47
C PRO A 529 -7.24 -37.74 -4.26
N VAL A 530 -6.66 -36.55 -4.15
CA VAL A 530 -7.13 -35.38 -4.88
C VAL A 530 -6.74 -35.52 -6.34
N GLN A 531 -7.70 -35.41 -7.24
CA GLN A 531 -7.44 -35.41 -8.67
C GLN A 531 -7.20 -33.98 -9.16
N ILE A 532 -6.07 -33.76 -9.82
CA ILE A 532 -5.72 -32.49 -10.44
C ILE A 532 -5.67 -32.72 -11.94
N ARG A 533 -6.50 -31.98 -12.66
CA ARG A 533 -6.59 -32.04 -14.11
C ARG A 533 -5.79 -30.90 -14.72
N PHE A 534 -4.89 -31.24 -15.63
CA PHE A 534 -4.15 -30.26 -16.40
C PHE A 534 -4.95 -29.83 -17.61
N LYS A 535 -4.91 -28.53 -17.88
CA LYS A 535 -5.35 -28.01 -19.17
C LYS A 535 -4.32 -28.45 -20.23
N PRO A 536 -4.74 -29.02 -21.37
CA PRO A 536 -3.82 -29.31 -22.47
C PRO A 536 -3.06 -28.04 -22.91
N GLU A 537 -1.78 -28.17 -23.28
CA GLU A 537 -0.91 -27.03 -23.58
C GLU A 537 -1.45 -26.12 -24.69
N CYS A 538 -2.09 -26.70 -25.70
CA CYS A 538 -2.66 -25.97 -26.83
C CYS A 538 -4.08 -25.43 -26.59
N ALA A 539 -4.70 -25.69 -25.44
CA ALA A 539 -6.05 -25.24 -25.16
C ALA A 539 -6.07 -23.79 -24.62
N GLY A 540 -7.00 -22.97 -25.10
CA GLY A 540 -7.27 -21.64 -24.53
C GLY A 540 -7.83 -21.72 -23.10
N ILE A 541 -7.72 -20.63 -22.34
CA ILE A 541 -8.33 -20.54 -21.00
C ILE A 541 -9.86 -20.46 -21.14
N ARG A 542 -10.57 -21.36 -20.47
CA ARG A 542 -12.04 -21.38 -20.42
C ARG A 542 -12.48 -20.72 -19.12
N ALA A 543 -12.99 -19.50 -19.18
CA ALA A 543 -13.41 -18.76 -18.00
C ALA A 543 -14.94 -18.71 -17.87
N LEU A 544 -15.46 -18.99 -16.67
CA LEU A 544 -16.85 -18.78 -16.30
C LEU A 544 -16.92 -17.58 -15.35
N CYS A 545 -17.69 -16.56 -15.72
CA CYS A 545 -17.96 -15.41 -14.87
C CYS A 545 -19.41 -15.48 -14.38
N LEU A 546 -19.59 -15.49 -13.06
CA LEU A 546 -20.85 -15.51 -12.34
C LEU A 546 -21.06 -14.14 -11.67
N ASP A 547 -21.50 -13.18 -12.47
CA ASP A 547 -21.73 -11.81 -12.03
C ASP A 547 -23.14 -11.34 -12.45
N GLY A 548 -24.05 -11.19 -11.47
CA GLY A 548 -25.34 -10.53 -11.67
C GLY A 548 -26.63 -11.35 -11.57
N GLY A 549 -26.62 -12.58 -11.05
CA GLY A 549 -27.80 -13.46 -11.00
C GLY A 549 -28.83 -13.24 -9.89
N GLY A 550 -29.44 -12.05 -9.78
CA GLY A 550 -30.61 -11.83 -8.90
C GLY A 550 -30.36 -12.09 -7.40
N VAL A 551 -31.40 -12.45 -6.64
CA VAL A 551 -31.30 -12.69 -5.19
C VAL A 551 -30.31 -13.83 -4.91
N ARG A 552 -29.13 -13.48 -4.38
CA ARG A 552 -28.06 -14.40 -3.93
C ARG A 552 -27.40 -15.26 -5.03
N GLY A 553 -27.51 -14.90 -6.32
CA GLY A 553 -26.88 -15.67 -7.41
C GLY A 553 -27.56 -17.01 -7.71
N LEU A 554 -28.77 -17.23 -7.18
CA LEU A 554 -29.47 -18.51 -7.29
C LEU A 554 -29.81 -18.89 -8.74
N VAL A 555 -30.12 -17.90 -9.57
CA VAL A 555 -30.51 -18.13 -10.98
C VAL A 555 -29.37 -18.76 -11.77
N GLU A 556 -28.14 -18.27 -11.58
CA GLU A 556 -26.94 -18.80 -12.24
C GLU A 556 -26.66 -20.24 -11.80
N LEU A 557 -26.85 -20.57 -10.51
CA LEU A 557 -26.68 -21.92 -10.00
C LEU A 557 -27.70 -22.89 -10.59
N ILE A 558 -28.97 -22.49 -10.72
CA ILE A 558 -30.01 -23.32 -11.35
C ILE A 558 -29.68 -23.55 -12.83
N MET A 559 -29.21 -22.52 -13.54
CA MET A 559 -28.78 -22.65 -14.94
C MET A 559 -27.61 -23.63 -15.08
N LEU A 560 -26.61 -23.56 -14.19
CA LEU A 560 -25.48 -24.49 -14.20
C LEU A 560 -25.92 -25.91 -13.85
N GLU A 561 -26.84 -26.09 -12.91
CA GLU A 561 -27.39 -27.41 -12.57
C GLU A 561 -28.16 -28.03 -13.75
N GLU A 562 -28.98 -27.23 -14.44
CA GLU A 562 -29.70 -27.70 -15.62
C GLU A 562 -28.74 -28.02 -16.78
N LEU A 563 -27.73 -27.17 -17.01
CA LEU A 563 -26.67 -27.44 -17.97
C LEU A 563 -25.96 -28.78 -17.65
N GLN A 564 -25.68 -29.04 -16.36
CA GLN A 564 -25.07 -30.29 -15.93
C GLN A 564 -25.93 -31.51 -16.28
N LYS A 565 -27.25 -31.41 -16.07
CA LYS A 565 -28.20 -32.49 -16.41
C LYS A 565 -28.18 -32.78 -17.92
N GLN A 566 -28.15 -31.73 -18.75
CA GLN A 566 -28.05 -31.86 -20.22
C GLN A 566 -26.70 -32.44 -20.67
N LEU A 567 -25.64 -32.26 -19.88
CA LEU A 567 -24.30 -32.81 -20.14
C LEU A 567 -24.11 -34.22 -19.54
N ASN A 568 -25.19 -35.02 -19.45
CA ASN A 568 -25.16 -36.37 -18.86
C ASN A 568 -24.55 -36.41 -17.44
N ASN A 569 -24.82 -35.39 -16.63
CA ASN A 569 -24.30 -35.23 -15.28
C ASN A 569 -22.76 -35.12 -15.17
N ILE A 570 -22.06 -34.76 -16.24
CA ILE A 570 -20.63 -34.41 -16.15
C ILE A 570 -20.50 -33.09 -15.38
N PRO A 571 -19.71 -33.01 -14.28
CA PRO A 571 -19.56 -31.80 -13.50
C PRO A 571 -19.19 -30.59 -14.35
N VAL A 572 -20.03 -29.53 -14.32
CA VAL A 572 -19.87 -28.36 -15.20
C VAL A 572 -18.55 -27.63 -14.96
N GLN A 573 -18.00 -27.75 -13.75
CA GLN A 573 -16.70 -27.19 -13.38
C GLN A 573 -15.55 -27.78 -14.23
N ASN A 574 -15.71 -28.99 -14.79
CA ASN A 574 -14.70 -29.62 -15.64
C ASN A 574 -14.49 -28.89 -16.98
N PHE A 575 -15.42 -28.02 -17.37
CA PHE A 575 -15.37 -27.28 -18.62
C PHE A 575 -14.72 -25.89 -18.48
N PHE A 576 -14.35 -25.49 -17.27
CA PHE A 576 -13.79 -24.17 -16.98
C PHE A 576 -12.49 -24.29 -16.19
N ASP A 577 -11.49 -23.48 -16.57
CA ASP A 577 -10.19 -23.39 -15.92
C ASP A 577 -10.17 -22.29 -14.84
N LEU A 578 -11.06 -21.29 -14.98
CA LEU A 578 -11.23 -20.20 -14.02
C LEU A 578 -12.72 -19.94 -13.82
N ILE A 579 -13.19 -19.96 -12.57
CA ILE A 579 -14.56 -19.58 -12.21
C ILE A 579 -14.48 -18.37 -11.28
N VAL A 580 -15.03 -17.25 -11.74
CA VAL A 580 -15.05 -15.98 -10.99
C VAL A 580 -16.49 -15.66 -10.61
N GLY A 581 -16.72 -15.21 -9.38
CA GLY A 581 -18.05 -14.76 -8.96
C GLY A 581 -18.02 -13.92 -7.70
N THR A 582 -19.14 -13.27 -7.38
CA THR A 582 -19.28 -12.54 -6.12
C THR A 582 -19.29 -13.50 -4.92
N ARG A 583 -18.88 -13.02 -3.72
CA ARG A 583 -18.63 -13.84 -2.49
C ARG A 583 -19.75 -14.80 -2.07
N HIS A 584 -20.94 -14.74 -2.66
CA HIS A 584 -22.08 -15.61 -2.36
C HIS A 584 -22.19 -16.83 -3.29
N CYS A 585 -21.54 -16.83 -4.47
CA CYS A 585 -21.72 -17.90 -5.47
C CYS A 585 -20.63 -19.00 -5.39
N CYS A 586 -19.43 -18.70 -4.87
CA CYS A 586 -18.27 -19.61 -4.99
C CYS A 586 -18.03 -20.55 -3.79
N SER A 587 -18.95 -20.67 -2.83
CA SER A 587 -18.80 -21.64 -1.73
C SER A 587 -19.05 -23.06 -2.23
N ARG A 588 -18.05 -23.96 -2.12
CA ARG A 588 -18.23 -25.40 -2.33
C ARG A 588 -19.45 -25.90 -1.54
N PRO A 589 -20.33 -26.73 -2.12
CA PRO A 589 -21.30 -27.48 -1.33
C PRO A 589 -20.52 -28.28 -0.30
N ARG A 590 -20.85 -28.12 0.99
CA ARG A 590 -20.44 -29.09 2.00
C ARG A 590 -21.19 -30.37 1.67
N SER A 591 -20.48 -31.40 1.23
CA SER A 591 -20.96 -32.78 1.24
C SER A 591 -21.06 -33.27 2.67
#